data_AF-A0A7W5JXT2-F1
#
_entry.id   AF-A0A7W5JXT2-F1
#
_cell.length_a   1.000
_cell.length_b   1.000
_cell.length_c   1.000
_cell.angle_alpha   90.00
_cell.angle_beta   90.00
_cell.angle_gamma   90.00
#
_symmetry.space_group_name_H-M   'P 1'
#
loop_
_entity.id
_entity.type
_entity.pdbx_description
1 polymer ?
#
loop_
_entity_poly.entity_id
_entity_poly.type
_entity_poly.pdbx_seq_one_letter_code
_entity_poly.pdbx_strand_id
1 'polypeptide(L)' 'MWFVNVAWDGGTHAFLLDTCVDPGRQGEGIGAALVRRATDVTREAGCTWLHVDFEPHLERFYARCGFSPTPAGLLRL' A
#
# COMPACT_ATOMS: atom_id res chain seq x y z
N MET A 1 15.25 7.03 5.66
CA MET A 1 14.37 6.15 6.48
C MET A 1 13.33 5.49 5.57
N TRP A 2 12.73 4.36 5.95
CA TRP A 2 11.67 3.71 5.16
C TRP A 2 10.58 3.09 6.05
N PHE A 3 9.32 3.19 5.65
CA PHE A 3 8.17 2.66 6.37
C PHE A 3 6.92 2.59 5.48
N VAL A 4 5.88 1.89 5.97
CA VAL A 4 4.52 1.94 5.44
C VAL A 4 3.57 1.81 6.63
N ASN A 5 2.50 2.60 6.63
CA ASN A 5 1.44 2.52 7.64
C ASN A 5 0.31 1.63 7.12
N VAL A 6 -0.29 0.84 8.00
CA VAL A 6 -1.48 0.04 7.69
C VAL A 6 -2.60 0.48 8.62
N ALA A 7 -3.65 1.06 8.07
CA ALA A 7 -4.89 1.34 8.79
C ALA A 7 -5.89 0.20 8.54
N TRP A 8 -6.65 -0.17 9.55
CA TRP A 8 -7.56 -1.33 9.49
C TRP A 8 -8.87 -1.02 10.22
N ASP A 9 -9.98 -1.54 9.70
CA ASP A 9 -11.32 -1.39 10.25
C ASP A 9 -11.66 -2.34 11.41
N GLY A 10 -10.74 -3.26 11.77
CA GLY A 10 -11.01 -4.30 12.77
C GLY A 10 -11.70 -5.55 12.19
N GLY A 11 -11.93 -5.60 10.88
CA GLY A 11 -12.52 -6.72 10.16
C GLY A 11 -11.88 -6.94 8.79
N THR A 12 -12.61 -6.64 7.72
CA THR A 12 -12.28 -7.15 6.39
C THR A 12 -11.33 -6.25 5.60
N HIS A 13 -11.28 -4.93 5.90
CA HIS A 13 -10.62 -3.95 5.03
C HIS A 13 -9.46 -3.24 5.72
N ALA A 14 -8.31 -3.25 5.07
CA ALA A 14 -7.15 -2.46 5.44
C ALA A 14 -6.71 -1.52 4.31
N PHE A 15 -5.94 -0.49 4.65
CA PHE A 15 -5.43 0.54 3.76
C PHE A 15 -3.93 0.73 3.98
N LEU A 16 -3.15 0.72 2.90
CA LEU A 16 -1.77 1.20 2.93
C LEU A 16 -1.77 2.73 2.90
N LEU A 17 -1.06 3.32 3.86
CA LEU A 17 -0.87 4.76 3.98
C LEU A 17 0.63 5.07 4.07
N ASP A 18 1.02 6.24 3.55
CA ASP A 18 2.35 6.81 3.71
C ASP A 18 3.53 5.88 3.35
N THR A 19 3.41 5.07 2.30
CA THR A 19 4.53 4.23 1.84
C THR A 19 5.71 5.12 1.46
N CYS A 20 6.79 5.05 2.24
CA CYS A 20 7.93 5.96 2.10
C CYS A 20 9.25 5.19 2.08
N VAL A 21 10.12 5.59 1.16
CA VAL A 21 11.50 5.10 1.04
C VAL A 21 12.41 6.32 0.85
N ASP A 22 13.48 6.35 1.63
CA ASP A 22 14.57 7.32 1.51
C ASP A 22 14.95 7.57 0.05
N PRO A 23 14.98 8.82 -0.45
CA PRO A 23 15.24 9.12 -1.85
C PRO A 23 16.52 8.48 -2.40
N GLY A 24 17.60 8.44 -1.60
CA GLY A 24 18.88 7.85 -2.02
C GLY A 24 18.86 6.33 -2.13
N ARG A 25 17.77 5.68 -1.70
CA ARG A 25 17.61 4.22 -1.66
C ARG A 25 16.41 3.74 -2.48
N GLN A 26 15.78 4.64 -3.21
CA GLN A 26 14.71 4.29 -4.15
C GLN A 26 15.29 3.51 -5.34
N GLY A 27 14.44 2.72 -6.00
CA GLY A 27 14.86 1.84 -7.10
C GLY A 27 15.49 0.50 -6.67
N GLU A 28 15.83 0.36 -5.39
CA GLU A 28 16.47 -0.85 -4.83
C GLU A 28 15.48 -1.93 -4.37
N GLY A 29 14.19 -1.79 -4.70
CA GLY A 29 13.14 -2.76 -4.35
C GLY A 29 12.60 -2.65 -2.92
N ILE A 30 13.10 -1.73 -2.09
CA ILE A 30 12.66 -1.56 -0.68
C ILE A 30 11.16 -1.30 -0.58
N GLY A 31 10.60 -0.43 -1.41
CA GLY A 31 9.16 -0.13 -1.39
C GLY A 31 8.29 -1.36 -1.67
N ALA A 32 8.70 -2.20 -2.63
CA ALA A 32 7.99 -3.45 -2.92
C ALA A 32 8.10 -4.45 -1.77
N ALA A 33 9.26 -4.49 -1.09
CA ALA A 33 9.44 -5.33 0.09
C ALA A 33 8.56 -4.87 1.27
N LEU A 34 8.41 -3.56 1.47
CA LEU A 34 7.50 -2.98 2.47
C LEU A 34 6.05 -3.33 2.17
N VAL A 35 5.60 -3.10 0.94
CA VAL A 35 4.22 -3.42 0.52
C VAL A 35 3.93 -4.91 0.71
N ARG A 36 4.85 -5.80 0.31
CA ARG A 36 4.69 -7.25 0.53
C ARG A 36 4.57 -7.59 2.01
N ARG A 37 5.44 -7.04 2.87
CA ARG A 37 5.36 -7.32 4.31
C ARG A 37 4.05 -6.81 4.91
N ALA A 38 3.58 -5.64 4.50
CA ALA A 38 2.30 -5.09 4.94
C ALA A 38 1.12 -5.97 4.48
N THR A 39 1.14 -6.47 3.25
CA THR A 39 0.15 -7.44 2.73
C THR A 39 0.13 -8.72 3.56
N ASP A 40 1.29 -9.29 3.90
CA ASP A 40 1.38 -10.51 4.71
C ASP A 40 0.77 -10.31 6.10
N VAL A 41 1.14 -9.21 6.79
CA VAL A 41 0.59 -8.88 8.12
C VAL A 41 -0.91 -8.61 8.06
N THR A 42 -1.38 -7.95 7.01
CA THR A 42 -2.81 -7.67 6.79
C THR A 42 -3.61 -8.97 6.63
N ARG A 43 -3.06 -9.96 5.90
CA ARG A 43 -3.67 -11.29 5.78
C ARG A 43 -3.66 -12.07 7.09
N GLU A 44 -2.55 -12.01 7.83
CA GLU A 44 -2.43 -12.63 9.16
C GLU A 44 -3.46 -12.05 10.14
N ALA A 45 -3.81 -10.76 9.99
CA ALA A 45 -4.86 -10.09 10.74
C ALA A 45 -6.30 -10.46 10.32
N GLY A 46 -6.47 -11.33 9.31
CA GLY A 46 -7.79 -11.80 8.84
C GLY A 46 -8.49 -10.86 7.86
N CYS A 47 -7.80 -9.84 7.33
CA CYS A 47 -8.37 -8.97 6.30
C CYS A 47 -8.48 -9.71 4.96
N THR A 48 -9.54 -9.41 4.22
CA THR A 48 -9.74 -9.91 2.86
C THR A 48 -9.29 -8.90 1.81
N TRP A 49 -9.41 -7.60 2.12
CA TRP A 49 -9.13 -6.53 1.17
C TRP A 49 -8.06 -5.59 1.71
N LEU A 50 -7.09 -5.29 0.86
CA LEU A 50 -6.08 -4.27 1.11
C LEU A 50 -6.20 -3.23 0.00
N HIS A 51 -6.47 -1.99 0.39
CA HIS A 51 -6.62 -0.85 -0.50
C HIS A 51 -5.40 0.05 -0.47
N VAL A 52 -5.20 0.81 -1.54
CA VAL A 52 -4.20 1.86 -1.60
C VAL A 52 -4.67 2.92 -2.61
N ASP A 53 -4.59 4.18 -2.21
CA ASP A 53 -4.77 5.33 -3.09
C ASP A 53 -3.39 5.91 -3.41
N PHE A 54 -3.16 6.27 -4.67
CA PHE A 54 -1.86 6.72 -5.15
C PHE A 54 -1.98 7.67 -6.33
N GLU A 55 -0.94 8.48 -6.53
CA GLU A 55 -0.83 9.36 -7.69
C GLU A 55 -0.54 8.56 -8.98
N PRO A 56 -0.95 9.05 -10.17
CA PRO A 56 -0.85 8.31 -11.43
C PRO A 56 0.55 7.74 -11.74
N HIS A 57 1.62 8.44 -11.36
CA HIS A 57 2.99 7.99 -11.61
C HIS A 57 3.39 6.71 -10.84
N LEU A 58 2.63 6.32 -9.81
CA LEU A 58 2.85 5.12 -9.00
C LEU A 58 2.05 3.90 -9.48
N GLU A 59 1.23 4.03 -10.53
CA GLU A 59 0.37 2.96 -11.05
C GLU A 59 1.17 1.69 -11.36
N ARG A 60 2.27 1.80 -12.12
CA ARG A 60 3.12 0.66 -12.46
C ARG A 60 3.79 0.05 -11.21
N PHE A 61 4.06 0.85 -10.18
CA PHE A 61 4.63 0.36 -8.95
C PHE A 61 3.64 -0.52 -8.17
N TYR A 62 2.41 -0.04 -7.95
CA TYR A 62 1.39 -0.80 -7.22
C TYR A 62 0.83 -1.98 -8.03
N ALA A 63 0.71 -1.85 -9.34
CA ALA A 63 0.36 -2.98 -10.21
C ALA A 63 1.37 -4.14 -10.08
N ARG A 64 2.68 -3.83 -10.04
CA ARG A 64 3.73 -4.82 -9.78
C ARG A 64 3.68 -5.43 -8.37
N CYS A 65 3.08 -4.73 -7.40
CA CYS A 65 2.87 -5.25 -6.06
C CYS A 65 1.60 -6.12 -5.95
N GLY A 66 0.83 -6.27 -7.03
CA GLY A 66 -0.36 -7.12 -7.10
C GLY A 66 -1.68 -6.38 -6.91
N PHE A 67 -1.68 -5.05 -6.84
CA PHE A 67 -2.91 -4.27 -6.78
C PHE A 67 -3.55 -4.19 -8.17
N SER A 68 -4.88 -4.27 -8.20
CA SER A 68 -5.70 -4.02 -9.39
C SER A 68 -6.51 -2.74 -9.18
N PRO A 69 -6.74 -1.94 -10.22
CA PRO A 69 -7.50 -0.71 -10.08
C PRO A 69 -8.97 -1.01 -9.72
N THR A 70 -9.52 -0.21 -8.82
CA THR A 70 -10.93 -0.22 -8.44
C THR A 70 -11.48 1.20 -8.49
N PRO A 71 -12.78 1.41 -8.72
CA PRO A 71 -13.39 2.71 -8.52
C PRO A 71 -13.21 3.16 -7.06
N ALA A 72 -12.67 4.35 -6.84
CA ALA A 72 -12.50 4.97 -5.53
C ALA A 72 -13.09 6.39 -5.55
N GLY A 73 -13.57 6.86 -4.40
CA GLY A 73 -14.13 8.21 -4.25
C GLY A 73 -13.22 9.07 -3.37
N LEU A 74 -12.97 10.31 -3.79
CA LEU A 74 -12.36 11.33 -2.94
C LEU A 74 -13.29 12.54 -2.81
N LEU A 75 -13.29 13.15 -1.62
CA LEU A 75 -13.97 14.41 -1.37
C LEU A 75 -12.97 15.39 -0.76
N ARG A 76 -12.85 16.58 -1.37
CA ARG A 76 -12.08 17.67 -0.77
C ARG A 76 -12.91 18.30 0.35
N LEU A 77 -12.39 18.25 1.58
CA LEU A 77 -12.96 18.87 2.77
C LEU A 77 -12.45 20.30 2.97
#